data_AF-A0A560LK28-F1
#
_entry.id   AF-A0A560LK28-F1
#
_cell.length_a   1.000
_cell.length_b   1.000
_cell.length_c   1.000
_cell.angle_alpha   90.00
_cell.angle_beta   90.00
_cell.angle_gamma   90.00
#
_symmetry.space_group_name_H-M   'P 1'
#
loop_
_entity.id
_entity.type
_entity.pdbx_description
1 polymer ?
#
loop_
_entity_poly.entity_id
_entity_poly.type
_entity_poly.pdbx_seq_one_letter_code
_entity_poly.pdbx_strand_id
1 'polypeptide(L)'
;MIVGYEQSAVARGIGSLLLAARRGHDWVYVGAVGTGFKENDASYLKKTLDTLKTRNPVVPLKGKNYLFAQPTLIAEIEFRGWTDDGNLRHSSYKGLREIQDNAAVYELD
;
A
#
# COMPACT_ATOMS: atom_id res chain seq x y z
N MET A 1 0.91 -3.55 -4.64
CA MET A 1 -0.27 -4.07 -3.92
C MET A 1 -0.42 -3.34 -2.59
N ILE A 2 -1.61 -2.90 -2.22
CA ILE A 2 -1.86 -2.36 -0.87
C ILE A 2 -2.11 -3.54 0.08
N VAL A 3 -1.37 -3.58 1.19
CA VAL A 3 -1.49 -4.64 2.22
C VAL A 3 -1.93 -4.10 3.58
N GLY A 4 -2.21 -2.81 3.66
CA GLY A 4 -2.64 -2.14 4.87
C GLY A 4 -2.33 -0.65 4.81
N TYR A 5 -2.48 0.01 5.95
CA TYR A 5 -2.14 1.42 6.11
C TYR A 5 -1.70 1.72 7.55
N GLU A 6 -0.96 2.81 7.72
CA GLU A 6 -0.67 3.39 9.02
C GLU A 6 -1.79 4.36 9.40
N GLN A 7 -2.41 4.16 10.57
CA GLN A 7 -3.46 5.04 11.05
C GLN A 7 -2.91 6.38 11.53
N SER A 8 -3.56 7.47 11.11
CA SER A 8 -3.22 8.84 11.53
C SER A 8 -4.42 9.56 12.14
N ALA A 9 -4.21 10.31 13.22
CA ALA A 9 -5.24 11.13 13.85
C ALA A 9 -5.55 12.43 13.08
N VAL A 10 -4.64 12.88 12.21
CA VAL A 10 -4.71 14.20 11.54
C VAL A 10 -4.88 14.09 10.02
N ALA A 11 -4.33 13.04 9.39
CA ALA A 11 -4.32 12.86 7.93
C ALA A 11 -5.56 12.08 7.44
N ARG A 12 -6.76 12.51 7.86
CA ARG A 12 -8.04 11.86 7.49
C ARG A 12 -8.08 10.36 7.77
N GLY A 13 -7.29 9.90 8.75
CA GLY A 13 -7.22 8.50 9.16
C GLY A 13 -6.13 7.65 8.48
N ILE A 14 -5.49 8.12 7.39
CA ILE A 14 -4.37 7.43 6.73
C ILE A 14 -3.13 8.31 6.79
N GLY A 15 -2.11 7.86 7.53
CA GLY A 15 -0.77 8.44 7.48
C GLY A 15 0.00 7.98 6.24
N SER A 16 -0.05 6.68 5.95
CA SER A 16 0.61 6.07 4.79
C SER A 16 -0.07 4.77 4.38
N LEU A 17 0.01 4.39 3.10
CA LEU A 17 -0.33 3.04 2.65
C LEU A 17 0.90 2.13 2.77
N LEU A 18 0.69 0.90 3.24
CA LEU A 18 1.72 -0.14 3.28
C LEU A 18 1.67 -0.91 1.96
N LEU A 19 2.81 -1.02 1.27
CA LEU A 19 2.88 -1.60 -0.06
C LEU A 19 3.67 -2.91 -0.07
N ALA A 20 3.21 -3.85 -0.90
CA ALA A 20 3.95 -5.06 -1.24
C ALA A 20 4.07 -5.26 -2.76
N ALA A 21 5.16 -5.88 -3.16
CA ALA A 21 5.42 -6.41 -4.50
C ALA A 21 5.45 -7.95 -4.47
N ARG A 22 5.36 -8.57 -5.64
CA ARG A 22 5.50 -10.02 -5.79
C ARG A 22 6.97 -10.40 -5.91
N ARG A 23 7.37 -11.50 -5.28
CA ARG A 23 8.64 -12.19 -5.55
C ARG A 23 8.31 -13.67 -5.69
N GLY A 24 8.17 -14.16 -6.91
CA GLY A 24 7.60 -15.48 -7.18
C GLY A 24 6.24 -15.66 -6.49
N HIS A 25 6.13 -16.68 -5.62
CA HIS A 25 4.91 -16.97 -4.87
C HIS A 25 4.76 -16.19 -3.55
N ASP A 26 5.72 -15.34 -3.21
CA ASP A 26 5.74 -14.58 -1.97
C ASP A 26 5.36 -13.11 -2.17
N TRP A 27 5.03 -12.46 -1.05
CA TRP A 27 4.81 -11.03 -0.95
C TRP A 27 5.97 -10.38 -0.19
N VAL A 28 6.54 -9.33 -0.76
CA VAL A 28 7.65 -8.59 -0.15
C VAL A 28 7.19 -7.17 0.10
N TYR A 29 7.37 -6.68 1.32
CA TYR A 29 7.11 -5.28 1.65
C TYR A 29 8.10 -4.38 0.91
N VAL A 30 7.60 -3.30 0.31
CA VAL A 30 8.40 -2.37 -0.51
C VAL A 30 8.29 -0.93 -0.03
N GLY A 31 7.90 -0.73 1.22
CA GLY A 31 7.82 0.59 1.84
C GLY A 31 6.40 1.11 2.01
N ALA A 32 6.32 2.30 2.62
CA ALA A 32 5.08 3.01 2.85
C ALA A 32 5.02 4.28 2.01
N VAL A 33 3.83 4.63 1.51
CA VAL A 33 3.59 5.84 0.73
C VAL A 33 2.62 6.78 1.45
N GLY A 34 3.10 7.97 1.80
CA GLY A 34 2.35 8.99 2.55
C GLY A 34 1.94 10.23 1.75
N THR A 35 2.28 10.28 0.45
CA THR A 35 2.08 11.47 -0.40
C THR A 35 1.25 11.13 -1.64
N GLY A 36 0.70 12.15 -2.29
CA GLY A 36 -0.04 12.00 -3.56
C GLY A 36 -1.54 11.70 -3.42
N PHE A 37 -2.04 11.55 -2.18
CA PHE A 37 -3.47 11.39 -1.94
C PHE A 37 -4.26 12.66 -2.31
N LYS A 38 -5.28 12.50 -3.15
CA LYS A 38 -6.35 13.50 -3.27
C LYS A 38 -7.25 13.42 -2.03
N GLU A 39 -7.95 14.50 -1.70
CA GLU A 39 -8.80 14.55 -0.49
C GLU A 39 -9.84 13.42 -0.43
N ASN A 40 -10.47 13.12 -1.57
CA ASN A 40 -11.47 12.06 -1.67
C ASN A 40 -10.87 10.66 -1.56
N ASP A 41 -9.63 10.48 -2.02
CA ASP A 41 -8.97 9.18 -2.09
C ASP A 41 -8.64 8.65 -0.69
N ALA A 42 -8.08 9.49 0.19
CA ALA A 42 -7.71 9.06 1.54
C ALA A 42 -8.92 8.55 2.34
N SER A 43 -10.06 9.25 2.24
CA SER A 43 -11.29 8.86 2.92
C SER A 43 -11.88 7.56 2.33
N TYR A 44 -11.85 7.41 1.01
CA TYR A 44 -12.30 6.21 0.31
C TYR A 44 -11.42 5.00 0.66
N LEU A 45 -10.10 5.14 0.55
CA LEU A 45 -9.13 4.11 0.88
C LEU A 45 -9.30 3.65 2.31
N LYS A 46 -9.48 4.58 3.26
CA LYS A 46 -9.67 4.23 4.66
C LYS A 46 -10.89 3.36 4.86
N LYS A 47 -12.05 3.81 4.36
CA LYS A 47 -13.30 3.07 4.47
C LYS A 47 -13.17 1.68 3.85
N THR A 48 -12.57 1.58 2.67
CA THR A 48 -12.42 0.31 1.96
C THR A 48 -11.46 -0.62 2.69
N LEU A 49 -10.28 -0.14 3.11
CA LEU A 49 -9.29 -0.94 3.84
C LEU A 49 -9.80 -1.35 5.23
N ASP A 50 -10.63 -0.52 5.88
CA ASP A 50 -11.31 -0.88 7.13
C ASP A 50 -12.22 -2.11 6.96
N THR A 51 -12.89 -2.26 5.82
CA THR A 51 -13.72 -3.46 5.53
C THR A 51 -12.91 -4.70 5.19
N LEU A 52 -11.67 -4.52 4.73
CA LEU A 52 -10.75 -5.59 4.33
C LEU A 52 -9.78 -5.99 5.44
N LYS A 53 -9.98 -5.52 6.67
CA LYS A 53 -9.07 -5.77 7.79
C LYS A 53 -8.78 -7.25 7.98
N THR A 54 -7.52 -7.57 8.21
CA THR A 54 -7.06 -8.94 8.46
C THR A 54 -6.15 -9.00 9.68
N ARG A 55 -6.23 -10.13 10.40
CA ARG A 55 -5.27 -10.48 11.46
C ARG A 55 -4.10 -11.32 10.94
N ASN A 56 -4.19 -11.75 9.68
CA ASN A 56 -3.20 -12.58 8.99
C ASN A 56 -2.64 -11.77 7.82
N PRO A 57 -1.69 -10.85 8.06
CA PRO A 57 -1.07 -10.08 6.98
C PRO A 57 -0.23 -10.96 6.07
N VAL A 58 -0.20 -10.63 4.78
CA VAL A 58 0.62 -11.35 3.80
C VAL A 58 2.11 -11.01 3.87
N VAL A 59 2.47 -9.96 4.62
CA VAL A 59 3.86 -9.55 4.87
C VAL A 59 4.13 -9.51 6.38
N PRO A 60 5.30 -9.99 6.85
CA PRO A 60 5.60 -10.08 8.28
C PRO A 60 6.07 -8.74 8.85
N LEU A 61 5.20 -7.72 8.83
CA LEU A 61 5.50 -6.38 9.31
C LEU A 61 5.02 -6.16 10.74
N LYS A 62 5.76 -5.34 11.49
CA LYS A 62 5.36 -4.82 12.79
C LYS A 62 5.59 -3.31 12.80
N GLY A 63 4.63 -2.56 13.33
CA GLY A 63 4.72 -1.11 13.43
C GLY A 63 3.62 -0.57 14.31
N LYS A 64 3.86 0.60 14.89
CA LYS A 64 2.84 1.29 15.68
C LYS A 64 1.75 1.77 14.72
N ASN A 65 0.49 1.59 15.10
CA ASN A 65 -0.69 2.03 14.33
C ASN A 65 -0.85 1.39 12.94
N TYR A 66 -0.16 0.29 12.64
CA TYR A 66 -0.38 -0.44 11.39
C TYR A 66 -1.67 -1.22 11.46
N LEU A 67 -2.50 -1.05 10.43
CA LEU A 67 -3.73 -1.80 10.21
C LEU A 67 -3.60 -2.56 8.90
N PHE A 68 -3.59 -3.88 9.00
CA PHE A 68 -3.43 -4.77 7.85
C PHE A 68 -4.75 -5.05 7.16
N ALA A 69 -4.70 -5.16 5.84
CA ALA A 69 -5.84 -5.45 4.99
C ALA A 69 -5.52 -6.61 4.04
N GLN A 70 -6.56 -7.30 3.57
CA GLN A 70 -6.44 -8.28 2.50
C GLN A 70 -5.89 -7.61 1.22
N PRO A 71 -4.98 -8.27 0.48
CA PRO A 71 -4.34 -7.72 -0.71
C PRO A 71 -5.27 -7.75 -1.94
N THR A 72 -6.27 -6.88 -1.95
CA THR A 72 -7.27 -6.80 -3.03
C THR A 72 -7.15 -5.52 -3.87
N LEU A 73 -6.47 -4.49 -3.36
CA LEU A 73 -6.36 -3.18 -4.00
C LEU A 73 -4.97 -2.96 -4.60
N ILE A 74 -4.94 -2.69 -5.90
CA ILE A 74 -3.72 -2.34 -6.62
C ILE A 74 -3.64 -0.82 -6.72
N ALA A 75 -2.54 -0.25 -6.23
CA ALA A 75 -2.25 1.17 -6.35
C ALA A 75 -1.20 1.41 -7.43
N GLU A 76 -1.39 2.50 -8.17
CA GLU A 76 -0.34 3.08 -8.99
C GLU A 76 0.55 3.98 -8.14
N ILE A 77 1.85 3.73 -8.20
CA ILE A 77 2.87 4.41 -7.42
C ILE A 77 3.93 4.96 -8.38
N GLU A 78 4.16 6.27 -8.33
CA GLU A 78 5.33 6.87 -8.93
C GLU A 78 6.47 6.87 -7.91
N PHE A 79 7.68 6.52 -8.32
CA PHE A 79 8.86 6.49 -7.45
C PHE A 79 10.12 6.76 -8.26
N ARG A 80 11.22 7.15 -7.59
CA ARG A 80 12.49 7.54 -8.24
C ARG A 80 13.54 6.44 -8.29
N GLY A 81 13.19 5.24 -7.84
CA GLY A 81 14.07 4.08 -7.79
C GLY A 81 13.90 3.28 -6.51
N TRP A 82 14.71 2.24 -6.40
CA TRP A 82 14.75 1.34 -5.26
C TRP A 82 15.87 1.73 -4.29
N THR A 83 15.68 1.52 -3.00
CA THR A 83 16.75 1.56 -1.99
C THR A 83 17.50 0.24 -1.97
N ASP A 84 18.69 0.23 -1.37
CA ASP A 84 19.48 -1.00 -1.17
C ASP A 84 18.70 -2.05 -0.34
N ASP A 85 17.85 -1.59 0.58
CA ASP A 85 16.96 -2.45 1.38
C ASP A 85 15.68 -2.90 0.65
N GLY A 86 15.54 -2.61 -0.65
CA GLY A 86 14.40 -3.06 -1.46
C GLY A 86 13.09 -2.27 -1.28
N ASN A 87 13.16 -1.01 -0.80
CA ASN A 87 11.99 -0.14 -0.67
C ASN A 87 11.92 0.91 -1.79
N LEU A 88 10.72 1.43 -2.04
CA LEU A 88 10.52 2.51 -3.01
C LEU A 88 11.08 3.85 -2.47
N ARG A 89 11.93 4.52 -3.27
CA ARG A 89 12.50 5.82 -2.93
C ARG A 89 11.67 6.97 -3.50
N HIS A 90 11.33 7.94 -2.65
CA HIS A 90 10.52 9.12 -3.02
C HIS A 90 9.19 8.73 -3.70
N SER A 91 8.48 7.76 -3.12
CA SER A 91 7.22 7.25 -3.66
C SER A 91 6.05 8.22 -3.44
N SER A 92 5.14 8.27 -4.41
CA SER A 92 3.89 9.02 -4.36
C SER A 92 2.74 8.22 -4.97
N TYR A 93 1.59 8.22 -4.28
CA TYR A 93 0.38 7.56 -4.75
C TYR A 93 -0.23 8.34 -5.93
N LYS A 94 -0.63 7.64 -6.98
CA LYS A 94 -1.26 8.23 -8.17
C LYS A 94 -2.73 7.86 -8.35
N GLY A 95 -3.17 6.76 -7.76
CA GLY A 95 -4.54 6.28 -7.88
C GLY A 95 -4.65 4.79 -7.58
N LEU A 96 -5.88 4.31 -7.47
CA LEU A 96 -6.17 2.89 -7.56
C LEU A 96 -6.27 2.50 -9.03
N ARG A 97 -5.78 1.29 -9.34
CA ARG A 97 -6.04 0.65 -10.62
C ARG A 97 -7.35 -0.11 -10.52
N GLU A 98 -8.16 -0.02 -11.57
CA GLU A 98 -9.39 -0.79 -11.63
C GLU A 98 -9.09 -2.25 -11.94
N ILE A 99 -9.94 -3.16 -11.48
CA ILE A 99 -9.83 -4.60 -11.81
C ILE A 99 -9.89 -4.79 -13.34
N GLN A 100 -10.60 -3.92 -14.05
CA GLN A 100 -10.73 -3.93 -15.51
C GLN A 100 -9.43 -3.56 -16.24
N ASP A 101 -8.46 -2.96 -15.55
CA ASP A 101 -7.19 -2.52 -16.13
C ASP A 101 -6.22 -3.68 -16.40
N ASN A 102 -6.60 -4.95 -16.13
CA ASN A 102 -5.69 -6.10 -16.09
C ASN A 102 -4.41 -5.79 -15.27
N ALA A 103 -4.57 -5.03 -14.19
CA ALA A 103 -3.45 -4.46 -13.47
C ALA A 103 -2.59 -5.58 -12.86
N ALA A 104 -1.35 -5.68 -13.32
CA ALA A 104 -0.36 -6.56 -12.73
C ALA A 104 0.27 -5.91 -11.49
N VAL A 105 0.57 -6.72 -10.49
CA VAL A 105 1.45 -6.28 -9.40
C VAL A 105 2.89 -6.39 -9.88
N TYR A 106 3.71 -5.40 -9.53
CA TYR A 106 5.14 -5.43 -9.82
C TYR A 106 5.81 -6.70 -9.28
N GLU A 107 6.60 -7.36 -10.13
CA GLU A 107 7.42 -8.52 -9.79
C GLU A 107 8.86 -8.06 -9.55
N LEU A 108 9.41 -8.43 -8.40
CA LEU A 108 10.82 -8.29 -8.07
C LEU A 108 11.59 -9.43 -8.74
N ASP A 109 12.69 -9.07 -9.40
CA ASP A 109 13.69 -10.02 -9.89
C ASP A 109 14.39 -10.78 -8.74
#